data_AF-A0A355S4S7-F1
#
_entry.id   AF-A0A355S4S7-F1
#
_cell.length_a   1.000
_cell.length_b   1.000
_cell.length_c   1.000
_cell.angle_alpha   90.00
_cell.angle_beta   90.00
_cell.angle_gamma   90.00
#
_symmetry.space_group_name_H-M   'P 1'
#
loop_
_entity.id
_entity.type
_entity.pdbx_description
1 polymer ?
#
loop_
_entity_poly.entity_id
_entity_poly.type
_entity_poly.pdbx_seq_one_letter_code
_entity_poly.pdbx_strand_id
1 'polypeptide(L)'
;VLNQVDQTGRQEAVLGGSLSFPDGNLIISHPNTGLNILGAVEAGSVTIVTQNLDAQASAQLMDGEGANFMNAAPGSRLNILGGKVSATSGDVVLGGPAILIGGGDDGGSEILAPAGSVRIFGGESFRLLPEGGSAGSVRIERLPGSVNGNVLNSQEIRAGQMVEITGETGISNSGLLQADQLGGIVMMRVDEGGVLINEGGALISADIIIPFPLPGPGAALNPDRGDAPSSLSTGLSRIPVVSSPGQSKSSRRVVLRESAPVTGSASSQRQRANQARKDSGERDDAVAGNPSRGTGHLARGRSFFGTRGGSKAKKR
;
A
#
# COMPACT_ATOMS: atom_id res chain seq x y z
N VAL A 1 -0.44 18.61 -23.01
CA VAL A 1 -0.77 17.84 -24.24
C VAL A 1 -1.82 16.80 -23.85
N LEU A 2 -2.88 16.62 -24.64
CA LEU A 2 -3.82 15.50 -24.49
C LEU A 2 -3.37 14.34 -25.38
N ASN A 3 -3.29 13.14 -24.82
CA ASN A 3 -3.24 11.90 -25.57
C ASN A 3 -4.52 11.13 -25.25
N GLN A 4 -5.40 10.96 -26.24
CA GLN A 4 -6.60 10.14 -26.13
C GLN A 4 -6.41 8.84 -26.91
N VAL A 5 -6.58 7.71 -26.24
CA VAL A 5 -6.54 6.38 -26.84
C VAL A 5 -7.92 5.75 -26.73
N ASP A 6 -8.73 5.92 -27.78
CA ASP A 6 -10.02 5.26 -27.90
C ASP A 6 -9.84 3.93 -28.64
N GLN A 7 -9.99 2.82 -27.92
CA GLN A 7 -10.01 1.50 -28.54
C GLN A 7 -11.45 1.02 -28.69
N THR A 8 -11.91 0.93 -29.93
CA THR A 8 -13.26 0.46 -30.28
C THR A 8 -13.18 -0.95 -30.84
N GLY A 9 -13.17 -1.94 -29.94
CA GLY A 9 -13.02 -3.36 -30.28
C GLY A 9 -14.24 -4.24 -29.96
N ARG A 10 -14.31 -5.44 -30.55
CA ARG A 10 -15.18 -6.55 -30.11
C ARG A 10 -14.46 -7.58 -29.24
N GLN A 11 -13.20 -7.33 -28.92
CA GLN A 11 -12.35 -8.13 -28.04
C GLN A 11 -11.83 -7.22 -26.93
N GLU A 12 -11.45 -7.78 -25.77
CA GLU A 12 -10.79 -7.02 -24.72
C GLU A 12 -9.50 -6.38 -25.24
N ALA A 13 -9.25 -5.14 -24.85
CA ALA A 13 -7.98 -4.48 -25.15
C ALA A 13 -6.88 -4.96 -24.21
N VAL A 14 -5.63 -4.98 -24.70
CA VAL A 14 -4.45 -5.30 -23.90
C VAL A 14 -3.38 -4.22 -24.13
N LEU A 15 -2.98 -3.54 -23.07
CA LEU A 15 -1.84 -2.64 -23.03
C LEU A 15 -0.68 -3.37 -22.31
N GLY A 16 0.17 -4.03 -23.09
CA GLY A 16 1.40 -4.68 -22.59
C GLY A 16 2.68 -3.88 -22.80
N GLY A 17 2.61 -2.75 -23.50
CA GLY A 17 3.76 -1.86 -23.73
C GLY A 17 3.93 -0.78 -22.65
N SER A 18 4.79 0.20 -22.91
CA SER A 18 4.89 1.41 -22.08
C SER A 18 4.28 2.61 -22.82
N LEU A 19 3.43 3.38 -22.13
CA LEU A 19 3.03 4.74 -22.52
C LEU A 19 3.61 5.72 -21.49
N SER A 20 4.32 6.74 -21.95
CA SER A 20 4.93 7.76 -21.09
C SER A 20 4.72 9.16 -21.66
N PHE A 21 4.03 10.01 -20.90
CA PHE A 21 3.76 11.42 -21.22
C PHE A 21 3.93 12.31 -19.98
N PRO A 22 5.16 12.46 -19.43
CA PRO A 22 5.38 12.97 -18.07
C PRO A 22 4.78 14.37 -17.78
N ASP A 23 4.68 15.22 -18.80
CA ASP A 23 4.14 16.59 -18.73
C ASP A 23 2.73 16.72 -19.37
N GLY A 24 2.06 15.60 -19.66
CA GLY A 24 0.79 15.55 -20.40
C GLY A 24 -0.34 14.87 -19.62
N ASN A 25 -1.58 15.13 -20.05
CA ASN A 25 -2.73 14.38 -19.59
C ASN A 25 -2.97 13.21 -20.55
N LEU A 26 -3.15 12.02 -20.00
CA LEU A 26 -3.41 10.79 -20.75
C LEU A 26 -4.81 10.28 -20.41
N ILE A 27 -5.66 10.16 -21.43
CA ILE A 27 -6.99 9.57 -21.32
C ILE A 27 -7.00 8.29 -22.17
N ILE A 28 -7.35 7.16 -21.56
CA ILE A 28 -7.54 5.88 -22.25
C ILE A 28 -8.99 5.45 -22.05
N SER A 29 -9.75 5.30 -23.13
CA SER A 29 -11.14 4.83 -23.10
C SER A 29 -11.31 3.55 -23.91
N HIS A 30 -11.97 2.55 -23.32
CA HIS A 30 -12.31 1.30 -24.00
C HIS A 30 -13.69 0.80 -23.55
N PRO A 31 -14.79 1.37 -24.08
CA PRO A 31 -16.12 1.19 -23.52
C PRO A 31 -16.78 -0.18 -23.76
N ASN A 32 -16.24 -1.00 -24.67
CA ASN A 32 -16.98 -2.11 -25.27
C ASN A 32 -16.91 -3.44 -24.51
N THR A 33 -15.71 -3.84 -24.09
CA THR A 33 -15.42 -5.24 -23.68
C THR A 33 -14.57 -5.34 -22.41
N GLY A 34 -13.84 -4.27 -22.07
CA GLY A 34 -12.84 -4.27 -21.01
C GLY A 34 -11.41 -4.09 -21.51
N LEU A 35 -10.54 -3.69 -20.59
CA LEU A 35 -9.17 -3.26 -20.84
C LEU A 35 -8.24 -3.90 -19.80
N ASN A 36 -7.20 -4.58 -20.28
CA ASN A 36 -6.16 -5.20 -19.48
C ASN A 36 -4.87 -4.38 -19.57
N ILE A 37 -4.41 -3.82 -18.45
CA ILE A 37 -3.13 -3.13 -18.32
C ILE A 37 -2.11 -4.12 -17.74
N LEU A 38 -1.18 -4.57 -18.57
CA LEU A 38 -0.07 -5.45 -18.19
C LEU A 38 1.28 -4.71 -18.18
N GLY A 39 1.37 -3.62 -18.96
CA GLY A 39 2.56 -2.79 -19.08
C GLY A 39 2.53 -1.54 -18.19
N ALA A 40 3.30 -0.53 -18.58
CA ALA A 40 3.45 0.72 -17.84
C ALA A 40 2.67 1.87 -18.48
N VAL A 41 2.01 2.67 -17.66
CA VAL A 41 1.28 3.87 -18.05
C VAL A 41 1.71 5.00 -17.13
N GLU A 42 2.43 5.99 -17.65
CA GLU A 42 2.93 7.14 -16.90
C GLU A 42 2.54 8.45 -17.61
N ALA A 43 1.97 9.40 -16.88
CA ALA A 43 1.70 10.74 -17.42
C ALA A 43 1.67 11.80 -16.31
N GLY A 44 1.49 13.08 -16.68
CA GLY A 44 1.20 14.18 -15.74
C GLY A 44 0.00 13.84 -14.85
N SER A 45 -1.14 13.59 -15.50
CA SER A 45 -2.36 13.01 -14.93
C SER A 45 -2.85 11.86 -15.83
N VAL A 46 -3.42 10.81 -15.23
CA VAL A 46 -3.85 9.60 -15.94
C VAL A 46 -5.32 9.31 -15.68
N THR A 47 -6.12 9.13 -16.74
CA THR A 47 -7.50 8.65 -16.66
C THR A 47 -7.66 7.41 -17.53
N ILE A 48 -8.07 6.28 -16.95
CA ILE A 48 -8.29 5.01 -17.66
C ILE A 48 -9.70 4.51 -17.34
N VAL A 49 -10.55 4.38 -18.36
CA VAL A 49 -11.98 4.10 -18.18
C VAL A 49 -12.53 3.08 -19.19
N THR A 50 -13.50 2.26 -18.74
CA THR A 50 -14.36 1.45 -19.64
C THR A 50 -15.78 1.99 -19.75
N GLN A 51 -16.02 3.22 -19.31
CA GLN A 51 -17.17 4.04 -19.66
C GLN A 51 -16.96 4.70 -21.03
N ASN A 52 -18.06 5.12 -21.66
CA ASN A 52 -17.97 6.05 -22.79
C ASN A 52 -17.63 7.44 -22.27
N LEU A 53 -16.70 8.09 -22.96
CA LEU A 53 -16.37 9.49 -22.77
C LEU A 53 -16.65 10.20 -24.09
N ASP A 54 -17.59 11.15 -24.11
CA ASP A 54 -17.84 11.95 -25.30
C ASP A 54 -16.86 13.14 -25.42
N ALA A 55 -16.84 13.78 -26.59
CA ALA A 55 -15.91 14.87 -26.86
C ALA A 55 -16.09 16.09 -25.93
N GLN A 56 -17.30 16.30 -25.38
CA GLN A 56 -17.53 17.36 -24.41
C GLN A 56 -16.94 16.97 -23.05
N ALA A 57 -17.19 15.75 -22.57
CA ALA A 57 -16.63 15.26 -21.32
C ALA A 57 -15.09 15.16 -21.35
N SER A 58 -14.48 14.80 -22.49
CA SER A 58 -13.03 14.90 -22.71
C SER A 58 -12.52 16.35 -22.56
N ALA A 59 -13.22 17.34 -23.13
CA ALA A 59 -12.84 18.74 -23.01
C ALA A 59 -12.98 19.25 -21.56
N GLN A 60 -14.10 18.94 -20.90
CA GLN A 60 -14.34 19.30 -19.50
C GLN A 60 -13.25 18.75 -18.57
N LEU A 61 -12.84 17.48 -18.76
CA LEU A 61 -11.75 16.89 -17.99
C LEU A 61 -10.41 17.59 -18.23
N MET A 62 -10.16 18.06 -19.45
CA MET A 62 -8.93 18.81 -19.80
C MET A 62 -8.91 20.23 -19.21
N ASP A 63 -10.06 20.85 -19.06
CA ASP A 63 -10.22 22.19 -18.46
C ASP A 63 -10.35 22.14 -16.91
N GLY A 64 -10.25 20.94 -16.31
CA GLY A 64 -10.38 20.73 -14.86
C GLY A 64 -11.82 20.82 -14.33
N GLU A 65 -12.81 20.86 -15.23
CA GLU A 65 -14.23 20.88 -14.92
C GLU A 65 -14.77 19.48 -14.53
N GLY A 66 -16.08 19.42 -14.25
CA GLY A 66 -16.76 18.16 -13.99
C GLY A 66 -17.12 17.43 -15.29
N ALA A 67 -16.71 16.17 -15.42
CA ALA A 67 -16.91 15.35 -16.61
C ALA A 67 -17.78 14.11 -16.30
N ASN A 68 -18.70 13.77 -17.21
CA ASN A 68 -19.53 12.56 -17.10
C ASN A 68 -18.91 11.39 -17.88
N PHE A 69 -18.93 10.22 -17.28
CA PHE A 69 -18.44 8.95 -17.81
C PHE A 69 -19.63 7.98 -17.82
N MET A 70 -20.09 7.58 -19.02
CA MET A 70 -21.44 7.04 -19.20
C MET A 70 -21.47 5.63 -19.79
N ASN A 71 -22.47 4.84 -19.38
CA ASN A 71 -22.95 3.64 -20.06
C ASN A 71 -21.85 2.61 -20.37
N ALA A 72 -20.98 2.29 -19.41
CA ALA A 72 -20.01 1.21 -19.61
C ALA A 72 -20.71 -0.10 -19.97
N ALA A 73 -20.16 -0.86 -20.93
CA ALA A 73 -20.83 -2.08 -21.39
C ALA A 73 -21.02 -3.10 -20.24
N PRO A 74 -22.20 -3.74 -20.11
CA PRO A 74 -22.43 -4.77 -19.10
C PRO A 74 -21.39 -5.90 -19.18
N GLY A 75 -20.64 -6.09 -18.09
CA GLY A 75 -19.56 -7.08 -18.01
C GLY A 75 -18.18 -6.61 -18.49
N SER A 76 -18.04 -5.37 -19.00
CA SER A 76 -16.72 -4.77 -19.22
C SER A 76 -15.97 -4.61 -17.89
N ARG A 77 -14.64 -4.75 -17.94
CA ARG A 77 -13.76 -4.68 -16.77
C ARG A 77 -12.49 -3.89 -17.07
N LEU A 78 -12.01 -3.15 -16.09
CA LEU A 78 -10.66 -2.60 -16.09
C LEU A 78 -9.78 -3.47 -15.18
N ASN A 79 -8.89 -4.24 -15.79
CA ASN A 79 -7.95 -5.09 -15.06
C ASN A 79 -6.55 -4.48 -15.16
N ILE A 80 -5.88 -4.32 -14.03
CA ILE A 80 -4.46 -3.97 -13.95
C ILE A 80 -3.77 -5.19 -13.33
N LEU A 81 -2.98 -5.92 -14.12
CA LEU A 81 -2.46 -7.25 -13.80
C LEU A 81 -0.95 -7.31 -14.06
N GLY A 82 -0.15 -7.02 -13.03
CA GLY A 82 1.29 -6.78 -13.14
C GLY A 82 1.66 -5.43 -13.77
N GLY A 83 0.66 -4.68 -14.27
CA GLY A 83 0.85 -3.36 -14.86
C GLY A 83 1.05 -2.26 -13.82
N LYS A 84 1.71 -1.18 -14.26
CA LYS A 84 1.96 0.03 -13.44
C LYS A 84 1.23 1.23 -14.01
N VAL A 85 0.51 1.97 -13.17
CA VAL A 85 -0.19 3.21 -13.56
C VAL A 85 0.26 4.35 -12.65
N SER A 86 0.85 5.41 -13.21
CA SER A 86 1.52 6.47 -12.47
C SER A 86 1.17 7.87 -12.98
N ALA A 87 0.68 8.74 -12.10
CA ALA A 87 0.62 10.18 -12.32
C ALA A 87 1.84 10.87 -11.70
N THR A 88 2.55 11.72 -12.46
CA THR A 88 3.79 12.38 -12.01
C THR A 88 3.50 13.67 -11.24
N SER A 89 2.39 14.36 -11.54
CA SER A 89 2.08 15.70 -11.02
C SER A 89 0.63 15.90 -10.60
N GLY A 90 -0.32 15.15 -11.17
CA GLY A 90 -1.74 15.21 -10.82
C GLY A 90 -2.33 13.88 -10.35
N ASP A 91 -3.57 13.62 -10.76
CA ASP A 91 -4.38 12.51 -10.27
C ASP A 91 -4.31 11.27 -11.18
N VAL A 92 -4.55 10.08 -10.59
CA VAL A 92 -4.93 8.86 -11.32
C VAL A 92 -6.42 8.62 -11.14
N VAL A 93 -7.17 8.47 -12.24
CA VAL A 93 -8.60 8.15 -12.25
C VAL A 93 -8.82 6.83 -12.98
N LEU A 94 -9.44 5.86 -12.31
CA LEU A 94 -9.77 4.53 -12.85
C LEU A 94 -11.28 4.31 -12.82
N GLY A 95 -11.87 3.90 -13.95
CA GLY A 95 -13.32 3.68 -14.07
C GLY A 95 -13.66 2.40 -14.82
N GLY A 96 -14.66 1.67 -14.33
CA GLY A 96 -15.26 0.54 -15.04
C GLY A 96 -16.34 -0.14 -14.19
N PRO A 97 -17.21 -0.99 -14.77
CA PRO A 97 -18.17 -1.75 -13.98
C PRO A 97 -17.47 -2.63 -12.94
N ALA A 98 -16.49 -3.42 -13.36
CA ALA A 98 -15.56 -4.07 -12.43
C ALA A 98 -14.15 -3.50 -12.61
N ILE A 99 -13.49 -3.19 -11.49
CA ILE A 99 -12.07 -2.85 -11.47
C ILE A 99 -11.32 -3.92 -10.67
N LEU A 100 -10.31 -4.53 -11.27
CA LEU A 100 -9.43 -5.52 -10.64
C LEU A 100 -7.99 -5.03 -10.67
N ILE A 101 -7.37 -4.93 -9.50
CA ILE A 101 -5.97 -4.56 -9.32
C ILE A 101 -5.28 -5.77 -8.70
N GLY A 102 -4.57 -6.51 -9.54
CA GLY A 102 -4.06 -7.86 -9.28
C GLY A 102 -2.59 -8.02 -9.65
N GLY A 103 -1.97 -9.08 -9.14
CA GLY A 103 -0.69 -9.55 -9.68
C GLY A 103 -0.86 -10.09 -11.10
N GLY A 104 0.18 -9.95 -11.91
CA GLY A 104 0.36 -10.65 -13.18
C GLY A 104 1.50 -11.66 -13.08
N ASP A 105 1.82 -12.34 -14.18
CA ASP A 105 2.88 -13.35 -14.23
C ASP A 105 4.27 -12.78 -13.90
N ASP A 106 4.49 -11.49 -14.21
CA ASP A 106 5.78 -10.79 -14.06
C ASP A 106 5.91 -9.94 -12.77
N GLY A 107 4.85 -9.83 -11.95
CA GLY A 107 4.91 -9.05 -10.71
C GLY A 107 3.57 -8.53 -10.18
N GLY A 108 3.63 -7.74 -9.11
CA GLY A 108 2.47 -7.03 -8.56
C GLY A 108 2.14 -5.76 -9.33
N SER A 109 0.86 -5.38 -9.39
CA SER A 109 0.45 -4.09 -9.95
C SER A 109 0.72 -2.94 -8.97
N GLU A 110 0.98 -1.76 -9.51
CA GLU A 110 1.26 -0.56 -8.71
C GLU A 110 0.51 0.65 -9.28
N ILE A 111 -0.25 1.34 -8.44
CA ILE A 111 -0.93 2.60 -8.80
C ILE A 111 -0.34 3.73 -7.96
N LEU A 112 0.23 4.74 -8.62
CA LEU A 112 0.95 5.85 -8.00
C LEU A 112 0.38 7.22 -8.39
N ALA A 113 0.15 8.08 -7.40
CA ALA A 113 -0.12 9.51 -7.59
C ALA A 113 0.56 10.34 -6.47
N PRO A 114 1.91 10.34 -6.33
CA PRO A 114 2.62 10.93 -5.19
C PRO A 114 2.40 12.44 -4.97
N ALA A 115 2.06 13.18 -6.03
CA ALA A 115 1.72 14.61 -5.96
C ALA A 115 0.22 14.87 -5.75
N GLY A 116 -0.65 13.97 -6.25
CA GLY A 116 -2.11 14.10 -6.27
C GLY A 116 -2.83 12.97 -5.55
N SER A 117 -3.91 12.49 -6.16
CA SER A 117 -4.85 11.52 -5.60
C SER A 117 -5.06 10.33 -6.53
N VAL A 118 -5.45 9.19 -5.98
CA VAL A 118 -5.99 8.06 -6.75
C VAL A 118 -7.50 8.00 -6.55
N ARG A 119 -8.26 7.93 -7.65
CA ARG A 119 -9.73 7.85 -7.65
C ARG A 119 -10.20 6.66 -8.46
N ILE A 120 -11.06 5.83 -7.87
CA ILE A 120 -11.45 4.54 -8.43
C ILE A 120 -12.96 4.39 -8.35
N PHE A 121 -13.62 4.16 -9.49
CA PHE A 121 -15.07 3.95 -9.57
C PHE A 121 -15.44 2.59 -10.19
N GLY A 122 -16.02 1.71 -9.37
CA GLY A 122 -16.65 0.45 -9.78
C GLY A 122 -18.14 0.60 -10.02
N GLY A 123 -18.57 0.84 -11.26
CA GLY A 123 -19.99 1.01 -11.63
C GLY A 123 -20.24 1.37 -13.09
N GLU A 124 -21.51 1.42 -13.49
CA GLU A 124 -21.89 1.67 -14.89
C GLU A 124 -21.56 3.10 -15.37
N SER A 125 -21.91 4.11 -14.56
CA SER A 125 -21.78 5.54 -14.91
C SER A 125 -21.43 6.39 -13.69
N PHE A 126 -20.55 7.38 -13.88
CA PHE A 126 -20.19 8.35 -12.85
C PHE A 126 -19.90 9.73 -13.43
N ARG A 127 -19.87 10.73 -12.55
CA ARG A 127 -19.33 12.06 -12.81
C ARG A 127 -18.09 12.24 -11.96
N LEU A 128 -16.99 12.66 -12.57
CA LEU A 128 -15.87 13.23 -11.83
C LEU A 128 -16.17 14.71 -11.61
N LEU A 129 -16.08 15.19 -10.38
CA LEU A 129 -16.27 16.60 -10.02
C LEU A 129 -14.96 17.40 -10.24
N PRO A 130 -15.04 18.73 -10.43
CA PRO A 130 -13.88 19.59 -10.72
C PRO A 130 -12.70 19.44 -9.77
N GLU A 131 -11.51 19.81 -10.24
CA GLU A 131 -10.32 19.92 -9.39
C GLU A 131 -10.45 21.08 -8.39
N GLY A 132 -9.84 20.93 -7.19
CA GLY A 132 -9.83 21.97 -6.15
C GLY A 132 -10.57 21.66 -4.84
N GLY A 133 -11.13 20.46 -4.68
CA GLY A 133 -11.62 20.00 -3.37
C GLY A 133 -10.46 19.74 -2.39
N SER A 134 -10.62 20.10 -1.11
CA SER A 134 -9.68 19.68 -0.06
C SER A 134 -9.74 18.17 0.14
N ALA A 135 -8.65 17.55 0.62
CA ALA A 135 -8.69 16.17 1.08
C ALA A 135 -9.90 15.92 2.00
N GLY A 136 -10.68 14.88 1.69
CA GLY A 136 -11.97 14.59 2.33
C GLY A 136 -13.20 15.05 1.51
N SER A 137 -13.00 15.84 0.46
CA SER A 137 -14.04 16.17 -0.52
C SER A 137 -14.24 15.01 -1.48
N VAL A 138 -15.42 14.41 -1.49
CA VAL A 138 -15.86 13.45 -2.52
C VAL A 138 -15.77 14.10 -3.89
N ARG A 139 -15.08 13.46 -4.84
CA ARG A 139 -15.04 13.90 -6.26
C ARG A 139 -15.66 12.90 -7.21
N ILE A 140 -15.96 11.68 -6.79
CA ILE A 140 -16.75 10.74 -7.59
C ILE A 140 -18.24 10.93 -7.21
N GLU A 141 -19.09 11.28 -8.17
CA GLU A 141 -20.55 11.27 -8.01
C GLU A 141 -21.12 10.14 -8.86
N ARG A 142 -21.86 9.20 -8.25
CA ARG A 142 -22.52 8.13 -8.99
C ARG A 142 -23.62 8.70 -9.89
N LEU A 143 -23.73 8.21 -11.11
CA LEU A 143 -24.86 8.48 -12.00
C LEU A 143 -25.76 7.24 -12.10
N PRO A 144 -27.05 7.37 -12.46
CA PRO A 144 -27.96 6.24 -12.59
C PRO A 144 -27.43 5.16 -13.53
N GLY A 145 -27.58 3.90 -13.12
CA GLY A 145 -27.10 2.73 -13.84
C GLY A 145 -27.83 1.46 -13.42
N SER A 146 -27.64 0.41 -14.20
CA SER A 146 -28.22 -0.93 -14.07
C SER A 146 -27.18 -2.02 -13.83
N VAL A 147 -25.92 -1.78 -14.22
CA VAL A 147 -24.80 -2.72 -14.05
C VAL A 147 -24.12 -2.50 -12.71
N ASN A 148 -24.52 -3.29 -11.73
CA ASN A 148 -23.88 -3.44 -10.43
C ASN A 148 -22.34 -3.55 -10.52
N GLY A 149 -21.62 -2.50 -10.16
CA GLY A 149 -20.16 -2.49 -10.19
C GLY A 149 -19.45 -2.84 -8.88
N ASN A 150 -18.16 -3.19 -8.98
CA ASN A 150 -17.30 -3.53 -7.85
C ASN A 150 -15.82 -3.16 -8.08
N VAL A 151 -15.07 -3.06 -6.98
CA VAL A 151 -13.62 -2.83 -6.97
C VAL A 151 -12.94 -3.93 -6.17
N LEU A 152 -11.90 -4.54 -6.73
CA LEU A 152 -11.05 -5.52 -6.06
C LEU A 152 -9.60 -5.05 -6.12
N ASN A 153 -9.00 -4.74 -4.97
CA ASN A 153 -7.57 -4.47 -4.87
C ASN A 153 -6.86 -5.57 -4.07
N SER A 154 -5.78 -6.10 -4.61
CA SER A 154 -4.86 -7.02 -3.92
C SER A 154 -3.42 -6.53 -3.91
N GLN A 155 -3.15 -5.34 -4.44
CA GLN A 155 -1.80 -4.81 -4.68
C GLN A 155 -1.65 -3.39 -4.10
N GLU A 156 -0.66 -2.62 -4.56
CA GLU A 156 -0.32 -1.33 -3.98
C GLU A 156 -1.00 -0.15 -4.67
N ILE A 157 -1.66 0.70 -3.88
CA ILE A 157 -2.22 1.98 -4.29
C ILE A 157 -1.65 3.06 -3.37
N ARG A 158 -0.85 3.96 -3.92
CA ARG A 158 -0.16 5.04 -3.19
C ARG A 158 -0.51 6.40 -3.79
N ALA A 159 -1.01 7.31 -2.97
CA ALA A 159 -1.31 8.68 -3.32
C ALA A 159 -0.55 9.65 -2.42
N GLY A 160 -0.37 10.89 -2.89
CA GLY A 160 0.05 11.99 -2.02
C GLY A 160 -1.07 12.38 -1.07
N GLN A 161 -2.19 12.82 -1.63
CA GLN A 161 -3.27 13.52 -0.91
C GLN A 161 -4.41 12.58 -0.50
N MET A 162 -4.87 11.72 -1.40
CA MET A 162 -6.08 10.93 -1.17
C MET A 162 -6.14 9.66 -2.01
N VAL A 163 -6.66 8.58 -1.42
CA VAL A 163 -7.20 7.43 -2.16
C VAL A 163 -8.72 7.40 -1.95
N GLU A 164 -9.48 7.64 -3.02
CA GLU A 164 -10.95 7.62 -3.05
C GLU A 164 -11.42 6.41 -3.87
N ILE A 165 -12.05 5.43 -3.23
CA ILE A 165 -12.64 4.27 -3.89
C ILE A 165 -14.15 4.30 -3.70
N THR A 166 -14.91 4.29 -4.79
CA THR A 166 -16.37 4.11 -4.78
C THR A 166 -16.73 2.89 -5.62
N GLY A 167 -17.59 2.01 -5.12
CA GLY A 167 -18.11 0.88 -5.90
C GLY A 167 -19.59 0.65 -5.58
N GLU A 168 -20.43 0.39 -6.58
CA GLU A 168 -21.88 0.29 -6.34
C GLU A 168 -22.25 -0.89 -5.42
N THR A 169 -21.73 -2.09 -5.68
CA THR A 169 -22.08 -3.30 -4.89
C THR A 169 -21.00 -3.78 -3.93
N GLY A 170 -19.74 -3.43 -4.16
CA GLY A 170 -18.72 -3.77 -3.17
C GLY A 170 -17.31 -3.32 -3.50
N ILE A 171 -16.52 -3.25 -2.44
CA ILE A 171 -15.07 -3.05 -2.49
C ILE A 171 -14.45 -4.18 -1.66
N SER A 172 -13.57 -4.98 -2.25
CA SER A 172 -12.67 -5.87 -1.49
C SER A 172 -11.24 -5.37 -1.60
N ASN A 173 -10.59 -5.19 -0.47
CA ASN A 173 -9.18 -4.82 -0.39
C ASN A 173 -8.41 -5.89 0.41
N SER A 174 -7.42 -6.52 -0.22
CA SER A 174 -6.40 -7.37 0.39
C SER A 174 -4.98 -6.81 0.23
N GLY A 175 -4.84 -5.68 -0.48
CA GLY A 175 -3.57 -4.99 -0.73
C GLY A 175 -3.32 -3.78 0.19
N LEU A 176 -2.43 -2.90 -0.26
CA LEU A 176 -2.03 -1.67 0.43
C LEU A 176 -2.75 -0.46 -0.16
N LEU A 177 -3.41 0.33 0.71
CA LEU A 177 -3.93 1.66 0.40
C LEU A 177 -3.15 2.69 1.22
N GLN A 178 -2.46 3.63 0.57
CA GLN A 178 -1.58 4.59 1.23
C GLN A 178 -1.79 6.02 0.74
N ALA A 179 -1.88 6.98 1.66
CA ALA A 179 -1.92 8.41 1.39
C ALA A 179 -0.81 9.10 2.22
N ASP A 180 0.27 9.52 1.55
CA ASP A 180 1.58 9.78 2.15
C ASP A 180 1.84 11.20 2.66
N GLN A 181 1.07 12.20 2.20
CA GLN A 181 1.23 13.59 2.66
C GLN A 181 0.54 13.79 4.02
N LEU A 182 1.01 14.78 4.79
CA LEU A 182 0.41 15.13 6.08
C LEU A 182 -1.05 15.56 5.89
N GLY A 183 -1.99 14.86 6.54
CA GLY A 183 -3.43 15.01 6.29
C GLY A 183 -3.97 14.13 5.16
N GLY A 184 -3.20 13.16 4.67
CA GLY A 184 -3.60 12.20 3.64
C GLY A 184 -4.79 11.33 4.08
N ILE A 185 -5.73 11.07 3.16
CA ILE A 185 -7.00 10.41 3.47
C ILE A 185 -7.26 9.19 2.59
N VAL A 186 -7.66 8.07 3.19
CA VAL A 186 -8.26 6.93 2.48
C VAL A 186 -9.78 6.96 2.70
N MET A 187 -10.54 7.05 1.62
CA MET A 187 -12.00 7.07 1.63
C MET A 187 -12.53 5.90 0.79
N MET A 188 -13.44 5.12 1.36
CA MET A 188 -14.06 3.99 0.69
C MET A 188 -15.58 4.09 0.81
N ARG A 189 -16.30 3.99 -0.31
CA ARG A 189 -17.75 4.09 -0.35
C ARG A 189 -18.41 2.99 -1.16
N VAL A 190 -19.50 2.46 -0.65
CA VAL A 190 -20.45 1.62 -1.40
C VAL A 190 -21.86 2.20 -1.37
N ASP A 191 -22.71 1.79 -2.29
CA ASP A 191 -24.13 2.14 -2.24
C ASP A 191 -24.85 1.33 -1.14
N GLU A 192 -26.10 1.70 -0.86
CA GLU A 192 -26.96 1.01 0.11
C GLU A 192 -27.14 -0.48 -0.27
N GLY A 193 -26.84 -1.37 0.68
CA GLY A 193 -26.84 -2.83 0.46
C GLY A 193 -25.56 -3.40 -0.14
N GLY A 194 -24.59 -2.56 -0.54
CA GLY A 194 -23.25 -2.98 -0.93
C GLY A 194 -22.38 -3.42 0.25
N VAL A 195 -21.23 -4.06 -0.05
CA VAL A 195 -20.34 -4.64 0.97
C VAL A 195 -18.91 -4.10 0.86
N LEU A 196 -18.39 -3.57 1.97
CA LEU A 196 -16.96 -3.29 2.14
C LEU A 196 -16.28 -4.49 2.81
N ILE A 197 -15.18 -4.96 2.24
CA ILE A 197 -14.33 -6.02 2.82
C ILE A 197 -12.89 -5.53 2.83
N ASN A 198 -12.25 -5.57 4.00
CA ASN A 198 -10.81 -5.40 4.14
C ASN A 198 -10.27 -6.72 4.71
N GLU A 199 -9.52 -7.46 3.90
CA GLU A 199 -9.09 -8.82 4.23
C GLU A 199 -7.93 -8.83 5.25
N GLY A 200 -7.78 -9.95 5.97
CA GLY A 200 -6.75 -10.10 7.00
C GLY A 200 -5.33 -10.13 6.41
N GLY A 201 -4.71 -8.97 6.29
CA GLY A 201 -3.42 -8.75 5.62
C GLY A 201 -3.39 -7.45 4.80
N ALA A 202 -4.55 -6.86 4.51
CA ALA A 202 -4.68 -5.55 3.91
C ALA A 202 -4.14 -4.45 4.82
N LEU A 203 -3.40 -3.49 4.26
CA LEU A 203 -2.85 -2.36 5.00
C LEU A 203 -3.48 -1.04 4.53
N ILE A 204 -3.90 -0.20 5.47
CA ILE A 204 -4.40 1.15 5.19
C ILE A 204 -3.57 2.16 5.96
N SER A 205 -2.75 2.94 5.26
CA SER A 205 -1.83 3.93 5.83
C SER A 205 -2.24 5.34 5.41
N ALA A 206 -2.94 6.04 6.30
CA ALA A 206 -3.42 7.41 6.11
C ALA A 206 -3.58 8.11 7.46
N ASP A 207 -3.65 9.45 7.45
CA ASP A 207 -3.99 10.21 8.66
C ASP A 207 -5.47 10.15 9.01
N ILE A 208 -6.35 9.99 8.00
CA ILE A 208 -7.81 9.89 8.17
C ILE A 208 -8.35 8.74 7.30
N ILE A 209 -9.30 7.97 7.85
CA ILE A 209 -10.06 6.95 7.12
C ILE A 209 -11.54 7.33 7.16
N ILE A 210 -12.20 7.38 6.00
CA ILE A 210 -13.62 7.75 5.86
C ILE A 210 -14.39 6.63 5.13
N PRO A 211 -15.15 5.78 5.86
CA PRO A 211 -16.14 4.91 5.23
C PRO A 211 -17.45 5.66 4.97
N PHE A 212 -18.10 5.41 3.82
CA PHE A 212 -19.45 5.90 3.55
C PHE A 212 -20.34 4.86 2.81
N PRO A 213 -21.65 4.75 3.11
CA PRO A 213 -22.25 5.15 4.38
C PRO A 213 -21.50 4.50 5.56
N LEU A 214 -21.81 4.91 6.79
CA LEU A 214 -21.31 4.22 7.98
C LEU A 214 -21.57 2.70 7.82
N PRO A 215 -20.54 1.84 8.02
CA PRO A 215 -20.64 0.45 7.61
C PRO A 215 -21.85 -0.22 8.25
N GLY A 216 -22.63 -0.90 7.40
CA GLY A 216 -23.65 -1.85 7.87
C GLY A 216 -23.00 -3.04 8.58
N PRO A 217 -23.71 -4.16 8.78
CA PRO A 217 -23.18 -5.32 9.51
C PRO A 217 -21.98 -6.04 8.84
N GLY A 218 -21.42 -5.51 7.75
CA GLY A 218 -20.16 -5.95 7.13
C GLY A 218 -19.01 -4.98 7.41
N ALA A 219 -17.93 -5.52 8.01
CA ALA A 219 -16.61 -4.91 8.23
C ALA A 219 -16.55 -3.57 9.01
N ALA A 220 -16.06 -3.64 10.25
CA ALA A 220 -15.44 -2.49 10.91
C ALA A 220 -14.03 -2.27 10.34
N LEU A 221 -13.79 -1.11 9.71
CA LEU A 221 -12.45 -0.68 9.35
C LEU A 221 -11.69 -0.22 10.60
N ASN A 222 -10.91 -1.12 11.19
CA ASN A 222 -9.99 -0.77 12.26
C ASN A 222 -8.70 -0.21 11.65
N PRO A 223 -8.23 0.99 12.04
CA PRO A 223 -6.96 1.51 11.56
C PRO A 223 -5.78 0.75 12.20
N ASP A 224 -4.98 0.06 11.39
CA ASP A 224 -3.73 -0.60 11.81
C ASP A 224 -2.58 0.41 12.05
N ARG A 225 -2.87 1.49 12.80
CA ARG A 225 -1.93 2.55 13.17
C ARG A 225 -0.90 2.11 14.24
N GLY A 226 -0.61 0.80 14.30
CA GLY A 226 0.26 0.16 15.29
C GLY A 226 1.71 -0.03 14.82
N ASP A 227 1.93 -0.32 13.54
CA ASP A 227 3.26 -0.68 13.00
C ASP A 227 3.91 0.39 12.12
N ALA A 228 3.21 1.49 11.84
CA ALA A 228 3.89 2.70 11.37
C ALA A 228 4.74 3.25 12.54
N PRO A 229 6.08 3.30 12.46
CA PRO A 229 6.87 3.91 13.52
C PRO A 229 6.44 5.36 13.65
N SER A 230 5.92 5.71 14.82
CA SER A 230 5.47 7.07 15.09
C SER A 230 6.57 8.05 14.69
N SER A 231 6.22 9.03 13.86
CA SER A 231 7.16 10.07 13.48
C SER A 231 7.60 10.77 14.77
N LEU A 232 8.82 10.43 15.20
CA LEU A 232 9.46 11.09 16.33
C LEU A 232 9.51 12.57 15.98
N SER A 233 8.65 13.35 16.63
CA SER A 233 8.53 14.78 16.39
C SER A 233 9.92 15.40 16.53
N THR A 234 10.50 15.76 15.38
CA THR A 234 11.70 16.61 15.31
C THR A 234 11.39 18.06 15.68
N GLY A 235 10.12 18.35 16.02
CA GLY A 235 9.67 19.53 16.75
C GLY A 235 10.26 19.59 18.17
N LEU A 236 11.55 19.94 18.23
CA LEU A 236 12.27 20.55 19.36
C LEU A 236 11.57 20.37 20.71
N SER A 237 11.77 19.20 21.34
CA SER A 237 11.35 18.96 22.72
C SER A 237 12.07 19.93 23.66
N ARG A 238 11.43 21.08 23.92
CA ARG A 238 11.88 22.10 24.87
C ARG A 238 11.59 21.57 26.27
N ILE A 239 12.47 20.69 26.76
CA ILE A 239 12.48 20.27 28.16
C ILE A 239 12.56 21.55 29.01
N PRO A 240 11.56 21.86 29.86
CA PRO A 240 11.61 23.04 30.72
C PRO A 240 12.75 22.87 31.71
N VAL A 241 13.58 23.91 31.85
CA VAL A 241 14.72 23.91 32.77
C VAL A 241 14.18 24.09 34.19
N VAL A 242 14.01 23.00 34.92
CA VAL A 242 13.59 23.03 36.33
C VAL A 242 14.83 23.24 37.22
N SER A 243 14.90 24.40 37.88
CA SER A 243 15.88 24.66 38.95
C SER A 243 15.34 24.18 40.29
N SER A 244 16.14 23.40 41.03
CA SER A 244 15.83 23.05 42.42
C SER A 244 15.77 24.31 43.31
N PRO A 245 14.87 24.38 44.31
CA PRO A 245 14.79 25.52 45.22
C PRO A 245 16.14 25.84 45.86
N GLY A 246 16.56 27.11 45.80
CA GLY A 246 17.81 27.60 46.39
C GLY A 246 19.05 27.60 45.49
N GLN A 247 18.96 27.16 44.23
CA GLN A 247 20.08 27.22 43.26
C GLN A 247 19.90 28.39 42.28
N SER A 248 20.89 29.30 42.18
CA SER A 248 20.82 30.50 41.34
C SER A 248 21.29 30.33 39.89
N LYS A 249 21.74 29.13 39.50
CA LYS A 249 22.22 28.82 38.15
C LYS A 249 21.75 27.43 37.73
N SER A 250 21.18 27.32 36.53
CA SER A 250 20.76 26.01 35.99
C SER A 250 21.95 25.20 35.47
N SER A 251 21.77 23.88 35.42
CA SER A 251 22.72 22.95 34.80
C SER A 251 22.86 23.24 33.29
N ARG A 252 24.11 23.22 32.80
CA ARG A 252 24.43 23.57 31.41
C ARG A 252 23.78 22.62 30.40
N ARG A 253 23.39 23.19 29.26
CA ARG A 253 22.89 22.51 28.05
C ARG A 253 23.80 21.34 27.65
N VAL A 254 23.30 20.11 27.76
CA VAL A 254 23.90 18.95 27.10
C VAL A 254 23.56 19.02 25.62
N VAL A 255 24.58 19.16 24.77
CA VAL A 255 24.43 19.04 23.32
C VAL A 255 24.65 17.57 22.96
N LEU A 256 23.58 16.86 22.64
CA LEU A 256 23.65 15.53 22.04
C LEU A 256 24.35 15.67 20.68
N ARG A 257 25.53 15.05 20.53
CA ARG A 257 26.20 14.92 19.24
C ARG A 257 25.66 13.70 18.52
N GLU A 258 25.21 13.92 17.29
CA GLU A 258 24.75 12.91 16.36
C GLU A 258 25.95 12.12 15.80
N SER A 259 26.09 10.85 16.21
CA SER A 259 26.79 9.76 15.50
C SER A 259 26.88 8.50 16.36
N ALA A 260 25.93 7.57 16.19
CA ALA A 260 26.08 6.18 16.62
C ALA A 260 25.33 5.28 15.62
N PRO A 261 25.97 4.24 15.02
CA PRO A 261 25.29 3.32 14.13
C PRO A 261 24.30 2.47 14.93
N VAL A 262 23.06 2.37 14.43
CA VAL A 262 21.98 1.63 15.09
C VAL A 262 22.21 0.12 14.89
N THR A 263 22.90 -0.52 15.84
CA THR A 263 22.94 -1.98 15.93
C THR A 263 21.63 -2.50 16.51
N GLY A 264 20.68 -2.84 15.63
CA GLY A 264 19.44 -3.51 16.00
C GLY A 264 19.73 -4.76 16.83
N SER A 265 19.31 -4.76 18.09
CA SER A 265 19.57 -5.84 19.04
C SER A 265 18.28 -6.54 19.43
N ALA A 266 17.97 -7.61 18.73
CA ALA A 266 16.93 -8.56 19.14
C ALA A 266 17.22 -9.11 20.55
N SER A 267 16.14 -9.42 21.27
CA SER A 267 16.16 -9.92 22.64
C SER A 267 16.96 -11.22 22.82
N SER A 268 18.19 -11.14 23.34
CA SER A 268 18.96 -12.33 23.75
C SER A 268 20.02 -12.12 24.85
N GLN A 269 20.16 -10.92 25.44
CA GLN A 269 21.21 -10.62 26.45
C GLN A 269 20.77 -10.67 27.93
N ARG A 270 19.70 -11.40 28.28
CA ARG A 270 19.31 -11.64 29.70
C ARG A 270 19.82 -12.97 30.29
N GLN A 271 21.05 -13.40 29.98
CA GLN A 271 21.66 -14.60 30.60
C GLN A 271 23.17 -14.52 30.94
N ARG A 272 23.81 -13.34 30.88
CA ARG A 272 25.25 -13.20 31.24
C ARG A 272 25.52 -12.18 32.34
N ALA A 273 24.78 -12.30 33.44
CA ALA A 273 24.99 -11.51 34.65
C ALA A 273 24.70 -12.35 35.92
N ASN A 274 25.27 -13.56 36.02
CA ASN A 274 25.31 -14.36 37.25
C ASN A 274 26.29 -15.56 37.15
N GLN A 275 27.55 -15.29 36.76
CA GLN A 275 28.64 -16.28 36.90
C GLN A 275 30.01 -15.58 36.90
N ALA A 276 30.27 -14.82 37.96
CA ALA A 276 31.58 -14.24 38.25
C ALA A 276 31.93 -14.47 39.73
N ARG A 277 32.54 -15.63 40.04
CA ARG A 277 33.29 -15.94 41.28
C ARG A 277 33.88 -17.36 41.21
N LYS A 278 35.04 -17.54 41.85
CA LYS A 278 35.95 -18.71 41.90
C LYS A 278 36.91 -18.80 40.71
N ASP A 279 38.19 -18.41 40.87
CA ASP A 279 39.30 -19.07 41.61
C ASP A 279 39.97 -20.13 40.71
N SER A 280 41.08 -19.84 40.02
CA SER A 280 42.49 -19.77 40.48
C SER A 280 43.17 -21.14 40.60
N GLY A 281 44.17 -21.43 39.76
CA GLY A 281 45.03 -22.62 39.85
C GLY A 281 45.82 -22.90 38.57
N GLU A 282 47.14 -23.05 38.70
CA GLU A 282 48.12 -23.29 37.62
C GLU A 282 48.10 -24.73 37.07
N ARG A 283 48.59 -24.96 35.84
CA ARG A 283 49.87 -25.66 35.54
C ARG A 283 50.11 -25.91 34.04
N ASP A 284 51.40 -26.04 33.71
CA ASP A 284 51.98 -26.30 32.39
C ASP A 284 51.75 -27.74 31.88
N ASP A 285 51.82 -27.99 30.55
CA ASP A 285 52.99 -28.65 29.93
C ASP A 285 52.87 -28.96 28.41
N ALA A 286 54.03 -29.03 27.75
CA ALA A 286 54.41 -29.84 26.57
C ALA A 286 53.63 -29.80 25.22
N VAL A 287 54.14 -28.97 24.29
CA VAL A 287 54.77 -29.33 22.98
C VAL A 287 54.29 -30.59 22.21
N ALA A 288 53.82 -30.43 20.95
CA ALA A 288 54.45 -30.97 19.71
C ALA A 288 53.58 -30.84 18.42
N GLY A 289 54.21 -30.60 17.25
CA GLY A 289 53.73 -31.13 15.95
C GLY A 289 53.06 -30.20 14.91
N ASN A 290 53.87 -29.47 14.12
CA ASN A 290 53.50 -28.94 12.79
C ASN A 290 53.51 -30.07 11.72
N PRO A 291 53.17 -29.85 10.43
CA PRO A 291 52.00 -29.17 9.82
C PRO A 291 51.41 -30.00 8.63
N SER A 292 50.34 -29.55 7.94
CA SER A 292 50.18 -29.64 6.45
C SER A 292 48.76 -29.27 5.97
N ARG A 293 48.62 -29.07 4.65
CA ARG A 293 47.48 -28.43 3.97
C ARG A 293 46.45 -29.42 3.41
N GLY A 294 45.17 -29.07 3.59
CA GLY A 294 44.22 -29.04 2.48
C GLY A 294 43.34 -30.27 2.22
N THR A 295 42.26 -29.98 1.48
CA THR A 295 41.14 -30.86 1.04
C THR A 295 40.24 -31.38 2.15
N GLY A 296 38.92 -31.32 1.91
CA GLY A 296 37.91 -31.68 2.90
C GLY A 296 37.23 -33.00 2.56
N HIS A 297 36.47 -33.55 3.52
CA HIS A 297 35.17 -34.17 3.26
C HIS A 297 34.36 -34.36 4.55
N LEU A 298 33.05 -34.44 4.37
CA LEU A 298 32.02 -34.63 5.39
C LEU A 298 32.30 -35.81 6.34
N ALA A 299 32.43 -35.55 7.64
CA ALA A 299 32.43 -36.56 8.69
C ALA A 299 31.14 -36.50 9.53
N ARG A 300 30.42 -37.63 9.58
CA ARG A 300 29.11 -37.82 10.21
C ARG A 300 29.19 -37.67 11.74
N GLY A 301 28.26 -36.94 12.35
CA GLY A 301 28.26 -36.66 13.79
C GLY A 301 26.87 -36.54 14.43
N ARG A 302 26.09 -37.63 14.32
CA ARG A 302 25.11 -38.18 15.28
C ARG A 302 24.29 -37.24 16.20
N SER A 303 22.96 -37.41 16.11
CA SER A 303 21.94 -36.92 17.04
C SER A 303 22.23 -37.24 18.52
N PHE A 304 21.95 -36.27 19.40
CA PHE A 304 22.14 -36.35 20.86
C PHE A 304 20.84 -36.55 21.66
N PHE A 305 19.75 -37.03 21.04
CA PHE A 305 18.55 -37.45 21.78
C PHE A 305 18.46 -38.96 21.92
N GLY A 306 19.01 -39.46 23.03
CA GLY A 306 18.75 -40.80 23.52
C GLY A 306 19.03 -40.91 25.01
N THR A 307 18.00 -41.26 25.78
CA THR A 307 17.93 -42.27 26.88
C THR A 307 16.80 -41.92 27.86
N ARG A 308 16.08 -42.84 28.52
CA ARG A 308 15.76 -44.28 28.29
C ARG A 308 14.64 -44.71 29.26
N GLY A 309 13.96 -45.83 28.96
CA GLY A 309 13.03 -46.55 29.87
C GLY A 309 11.55 -46.23 29.59
N GLY A 310 10.63 -47.18 29.38
CA GLY A 310 10.58 -48.60 29.75
C GLY A 310 9.65 -48.76 30.98
N SER A 311 8.64 -49.63 31.05
CA SER A 311 8.25 -50.76 30.18
C SER A 311 6.79 -51.22 30.47
N LYS A 312 6.17 -52.00 29.57
CA LYS A 312 5.10 -53.05 29.75
C LYS A 312 4.13 -52.91 30.97
N ALA A 313 2.80 -53.07 30.90
CA ALA A 313 1.84 -53.53 29.87
C ALA A 313 0.43 -52.95 30.24
N LYS A 314 -0.79 -53.48 29.99
CA LYS A 314 -1.31 -54.79 29.49
C LYS A 314 -2.76 -54.60 28.94
N LYS A 315 -3.29 -55.62 28.24
CA LYS A 315 -4.67 -55.76 27.76
C LYS A 315 -5.75 -55.51 28.84
N ARG A 316 -6.87 -54.85 28.50
CA ARG A 316 -8.04 -55.56 27.92
C ARG A 316 -8.85 -54.65 27.00
#